data_AF-A0A372JLV0-F1
#
_entry.id   AF-A0A372JLV0-F1
#
_cell.length_a   1.000
_cell.length_b   1.000
_cell.length_c   1.000
_cell.angle_alpha   90.00
_cell.angle_beta   90.00
_cell.angle_gamma   90.00
#
_symmetry.space_group_name_H-M   'P 1'
#
loop_
_entity.id
_entity.type
_entity.pdbx_description
1 polymer ?
#
loop_
_entity_poly.entity_id
_entity_poly.type
_entity_poly.pdbx_seq_one_letter_code
_entity_poly.pdbx_strand_id
1 'polypeptide(L)'
;MFDPTTVVRRTASAATAVACAAFLVGAGPSASAARGTWQPYRAKPFEDVGVCAFPVRGDIVSDDEEVRILSTYPDGRIEREEFRGPLVVRFTGNGHSVVRDVSGYALFHYLKDGTRLARFDGGFSFRIKQGNVGYPAGNYILHGRFTVVVKADGNRIIHPAHAAIENLCDTLA
;
A
#
# COMPACT_ATOMS: atom_id res chain seq x y z
N MET A 1 -90.80 -3.16 3.79
CA MET A 1 -91.26 -2.41 2.62
C MET A 1 -90.27 -2.72 1.51
N PHE A 2 -90.66 -3.63 0.63
CA PHE A 2 -89.83 -4.21 -0.42
C PHE A 2 -89.96 -3.34 -1.68
N ASP A 3 -88.85 -3.06 -2.35
CA ASP A 3 -88.86 -2.65 -3.75
C ASP A 3 -87.86 -3.52 -4.53
N PRO A 4 -88.31 -4.34 -5.50
CA PRO A 4 -87.50 -5.25 -6.27
C PRO A 4 -87.16 -4.71 -7.67
N THR A 5 -86.40 -5.51 -8.41
CA THR A 5 -86.18 -5.51 -9.87
C THR A 5 -85.12 -4.56 -10.44
N THR A 6 -84.04 -5.14 -10.96
CA THR A 6 -83.87 -5.31 -12.42
C THR A 6 -82.80 -6.38 -12.69
N VAL A 7 -83.17 -7.43 -13.43
CA VAL A 7 -82.26 -8.43 -14.02
C VAL A 7 -82.03 -8.04 -15.48
N VAL A 8 -80.77 -7.88 -15.91
CA VAL A 8 -80.37 -8.13 -17.31
C VAL A 8 -78.93 -8.66 -17.36
N ARG A 9 -78.79 -9.86 -17.95
CA ARG A 9 -77.54 -10.51 -18.38
C ARG A 9 -76.77 -9.64 -19.37
N ARG A 10 -75.42 -9.66 -19.31
CA ARG A 10 -74.58 -9.77 -20.51
C ARG A 10 -73.18 -10.30 -20.19
N THR A 11 -72.73 -11.10 -21.14
CA THR A 11 -71.55 -11.95 -21.24
C THR A 11 -70.21 -11.21 -21.33
N ALA A 12 -69.15 -11.98 -21.03
CA ALA A 12 -67.87 -12.06 -21.74
C ALA A 12 -66.63 -11.47 -21.05
N SER A 13 -65.64 -12.35 -20.96
CA SER A 13 -64.28 -12.22 -20.48
C SER A 13 -63.47 -11.12 -21.20
N ALA A 14 -62.60 -10.44 -20.46
CA ALA A 14 -61.39 -9.85 -21.00
C ALA A 14 -60.31 -9.82 -19.92
N ALA A 15 -59.31 -10.68 -20.06
CA ALA A 15 -58.12 -10.72 -19.23
C ALA A 15 -57.31 -9.43 -19.40
N THR A 16 -57.01 -8.74 -18.31
CA THR A 16 -56.09 -7.60 -18.32
C THR A 16 -54.73 -8.09 -17.83
N ALA A 17 -53.77 -8.15 -18.75
CA ALA A 17 -52.40 -8.57 -18.48
C ALA A 17 -51.67 -7.55 -17.59
N VAL A 18 -51.14 -8.01 -16.46
CA VAL A 18 -50.20 -7.26 -15.62
C VAL A 18 -48.82 -7.36 -16.26
N ALA A 19 -48.36 -6.29 -16.91
CA ALA A 19 -46.98 -6.18 -17.37
C ALA A 19 -46.12 -5.60 -16.24
N CYS A 20 -45.58 -6.47 -15.39
CA CYS A 20 -44.48 -6.12 -14.49
C CYS A 20 -43.21 -5.91 -15.33
N ALA A 21 -42.86 -4.64 -15.62
CA ALA A 21 -41.54 -4.28 -16.11
C ALA A 21 -40.52 -4.51 -14.98
N ALA A 22 -39.92 -5.70 -14.97
CA ALA A 22 -38.77 -6.01 -14.13
C ALA A 22 -37.57 -5.21 -14.64
N PHE A 23 -37.19 -4.16 -13.89
CA PHE A 23 -35.86 -3.57 -14.01
C PHE A 23 -34.84 -4.63 -13.59
N LEU A 24 -34.28 -5.34 -14.56
CA LEU A 24 -33.06 -6.13 -14.37
C LEU A 24 -31.91 -5.15 -14.17
N VAL A 25 -31.71 -4.72 -12.92
CA VAL A 25 -30.44 -4.16 -12.48
C VAL A 25 -29.44 -5.31 -12.57
N GLY A 26 -28.74 -5.40 -13.70
CA GLY A 26 -27.65 -6.33 -13.88
C GLY A 26 -26.56 -6.02 -12.86
N ALA A 27 -26.51 -6.78 -11.78
CA ALA A 27 -25.32 -6.89 -10.95
C ALA A 27 -24.23 -7.57 -11.79
N GLY A 28 -23.53 -6.77 -12.59
CA GLY A 28 -22.33 -7.22 -13.28
C GLY A 28 -21.34 -7.76 -12.25
N PRO A 29 -20.59 -8.83 -12.57
CA PRO A 29 -19.58 -9.35 -11.67
C PRO A 29 -18.59 -8.22 -11.34
N SER A 30 -18.41 -7.93 -10.05
CA SER A 30 -17.34 -7.07 -9.59
C SER A 30 -16.03 -7.66 -10.11
N ALA A 31 -15.42 -7.01 -11.09
CA ALA A 31 -14.12 -7.40 -11.60
C ALA A 31 -13.11 -7.30 -10.46
N SER A 32 -12.83 -8.42 -9.82
CA SER A 32 -11.71 -8.52 -8.89
C SER A 32 -10.46 -8.32 -9.74
N ALA A 33 -9.84 -7.15 -9.64
CA ALA A 33 -8.56 -6.89 -10.31
C ALA A 33 -7.61 -8.05 -9.96
N ALA A 34 -7.18 -8.80 -10.98
CA ALA A 34 -6.30 -9.92 -10.79
C ALA A 34 -4.97 -9.39 -10.22
N ARG A 35 -4.50 -9.98 -9.12
CA ARG A 35 -3.18 -9.66 -8.58
C ARG A 35 -2.12 -10.02 -9.62
N GLY A 36 -1.14 -9.17 -9.80
CA GLY A 36 0.01 -9.43 -10.66
C GLY A 36 0.82 -10.63 -10.16
N THR A 37 1.62 -11.18 -11.07
CA THR A 37 2.60 -12.22 -10.75
C THR A 37 3.82 -11.61 -10.05
N TRP A 38 4.51 -12.41 -9.24
CA TRP A 38 5.80 -12.03 -8.68
C TRP A 38 6.83 -11.86 -9.79
N GLN A 39 7.62 -10.80 -9.68
CA GLN A 39 8.71 -10.48 -10.59
C GLN A 39 9.95 -10.14 -9.78
N PRO A 40 11.16 -10.49 -10.24
CA PRO A 40 12.39 -10.08 -9.58
C PRO A 40 12.45 -8.55 -9.45
N TYR A 41 12.76 -8.07 -8.26
CA TYR A 41 13.10 -6.68 -7.97
C TYR A 41 14.59 -6.59 -7.68
N ARG A 42 15.25 -5.54 -8.16
CA ARG A 42 16.68 -5.33 -7.88
C ARG A 42 16.94 -3.93 -7.38
N ALA A 43 17.17 -3.82 -6.08
CA ALA A 43 17.61 -2.62 -5.40
C ALA A 43 18.88 -2.07 -6.06
N LYS A 44 19.01 -0.75 -6.07
CA LYS A 44 20.18 -0.06 -6.58
C LYS A 44 21.01 0.47 -5.42
N PRO A 45 22.34 0.48 -5.54
CA PRO A 45 23.18 1.25 -4.63
C PRO A 45 22.73 2.70 -4.60
N PHE A 46 22.91 3.35 -3.46
CA PHE A 46 22.49 4.73 -3.25
C PHE A 46 23.51 5.50 -2.41
N GLU A 47 23.39 6.81 -2.48
CA GLU A 47 24.10 7.75 -1.62
C GLU A 47 23.10 8.77 -1.08
N ASP A 48 23.07 8.92 0.23
CA ASP A 48 22.25 9.90 0.92
C ASP A 48 23.10 11.03 1.44
N VAL A 49 22.63 12.25 1.15
CA VAL A 49 23.18 13.50 1.68
C VAL A 49 22.09 14.24 2.46
N GLY A 50 22.48 14.85 3.58
CA GLY A 50 21.58 15.66 4.41
C GLY A 50 20.61 14.87 5.31
N VAL A 51 20.88 13.58 5.53
CA VAL A 51 20.18 12.74 6.51
C VAL A 51 21.01 12.58 7.79
N CYS A 52 22.30 12.26 7.63
CA CYS A 52 23.32 12.35 8.69
C CYS A 52 24.18 13.61 8.49
N ALA A 53 25.08 13.89 9.44
CA ALA A 53 26.06 14.99 9.32
C ALA A 53 27.14 14.74 8.23
N PHE A 54 27.22 13.51 7.73
CA PHE A 54 28.12 13.06 6.66
C PHE A 54 27.32 12.29 5.60
N PRO A 55 27.85 12.14 4.37
CA PRO A 55 27.24 11.29 3.35
C PRO A 55 27.22 9.82 3.79
N VAL A 56 26.11 9.13 3.55
CA VAL A 56 25.98 7.69 3.78
C VAL A 56 25.76 6.99 2.45
N ARG A 57 26.64 6.05 2.12
CA ARG A 57 26.52 5.17 0.95
C ARG A 57 25.93 3.83 1.36
N GLY A 58 24.95 3.34 0.59
CA GLY A 58 24.41 1.99 0.71
C GLY A 58 24.78 1.16 -0.52
N ASP A 59 25.61 0.14 -0.34
CA ASP A 59 25.95 -0.84 -1.36
C ASP A 59 25.18 -2.15 -1.15
N ILE A 60 24.56 -2.66 -2.21
CA ILE A 60 23.79 -3.91 -2.15
C ILE A 60 24.77 -5.08 -2.12
N VAL A 61 24.74 -5.85 -1.03
CA VAL A 61 25.59 -7.03 -0.82
C VAL A 61 24.93 -8.29 -1.38
N SER A 62 23.63 -8.43 -1.17
CA SER A 62 22.80 -9.52 -1.67
C SER A 62 21.36 -9.04 -1.81
N ASP A 63 20.68 -9.48 -2.85
CA ASP A 63 19.33 -9.08 -3.19
C ASP A 63 18.66 -10.15 -4.04
N ASP A 64 17.66 -10.81 -3.46
CA ASP A 64 16.70 -11.65 -4.17
C ASP A 64 15.27 -11.20 -3.89
N GLU A 65 15.06 -9.88 -3.81
CA GLU A 65 13.73 -9.32 -3.66
C GLU A 65 12.86 -9.62 -4.89
N GLU A 66 11.57 -9.73 -4.63
CA GLU A 66 10.51 -9.84 -5.62
C GLU A 66 9.44 -8.80 -5.32
N VAL A 67 8.77 -8.32 -6.36
CA VAL A 67 7.65 -7.38 -6.28
C VAL A 67 6.46 -7.92 -7.06
N ARG A 68 5.25 -7.57 -6.62
CA ARG A 68 4.05 -7.68 -7.47
C ARG A 68 3.10 -6.52 -7.23
N ILE A 69 2.43 -6.11 -8.31
CA ILE A 69 1.35 -5.13 -8.26
C ILE A 69 0.07 -5.85 -7.86
N LEU A 70 -0.64 -5.33 -6.86
CA LEU A 70 -1.90 -5.90 -6.37
C LEU A 70 -3.11 -5.21 -6.99
N SER A 71 -3.02 -3.90 -7.19
CA SER A 71 -4.05 -3.11 -7.86
C SER A 71 -3.48 -1.84 -8.48
N THR A 72 -4.17 -1.34 -9.51
CA THR A 72 -3.91 -0.06 -10.15
C THR A 72 -5.16 0.80 -10.15
N TYR A 73 -4.97 2.11 -10.14
CA TYR A 73 -6.03 3.06 -10.42
C TYR A 73 -6.46 3.00 -11.90
N PRO A 74 -7.64 3.55 -12.26
CA PRO A 74 -8.10 3.63 -13.65
C PRO A 74 -7.14 4.36 -14.60
N ASP A 75 -6.29 5.25 -14.07
CA ASP A 75 -5.25 5.97 -14.82
C ASP A 75 -3.97 5.15 -15.03
N GLY A 76 -3.94 3.89 -14.58
CA GLY A 76 -2.81 2.98 -14.68
C GLY A 76 -1.77 3.12 -13.58
N ARG A 77 -1.86 4.13 -12.70
CA ARG A 77 -0.92 4.25 -11.57
C ARG A 77 -1.12 3.11 -10.58
N ILE A 78 -0.03 2.64 -9.98
CA ILE A 78 -0.07 1.62 -8.93
C ILE A 78 -0.82 2.18 -7.72
N GLU A 79 -1.82 1.45 -7.26
CA GLU A 79 -2.52 1.75 -6.00
C GLU A 79 -1.88 0.93 -4.87
N ARG A 80 -1.65 -0.37 -5.09
CA ARG A 80 -1.01 -1.25 -4.11
C ARG A 80 -0.02 -2.17 -4.76
N GLU A 81 1.09 -2.39 -4.09
CA GLU A 81 2.08 -3.40 -4.44
C GLU A 81 2.68 -3.97 -3.16
N GLU A 82 3.28 -5.14 -3.28
CA GLU A 82 4.00 -5.77 -2.20
C GLU A 82 5.36 -6.27 -2.67
N PHE A 83 6.31 -6.22 -1.74
CA PHE A 83 7.67 -6.70 -1.89
C PHE A 83 7.92 -7.82 -0.89
N ARG A 84 8.80 -8.74 -1.26
CA ARG A 84 9.31 -9.76 -0.35
C ARG A 84 10.72 -10.17 -0.74
N GLY A 85 11.44 -10.76 0.21
CA GLY A 85 12.66 -11.49 -0.08
C GLY A 85 13.86 -10.95 0.70
N PRO A 86 15.03 -11.53 0.45
CA PRO A 86 16.25 -11.14 1.13
C PRO A 86 16.84 -9.87 0.52
N LEU A 87 17.32 -8.98 1.39
CA LEU A 87 18.10 -7.81 1.02
C LEU A 87 19.13 -7.52 2.11
N VAL A 88 20.40 -7.50 1.74
CA VAL A 88 21.51 -7.18 2.64
C VAL A 88 22.27 -5.98 2.08
N VAL A 89 22.44 -4.96 2.92
CA VAL A 89 23.06 -3.69 2.52
C VAL A 89 24.26 -3.39 3.40
N ARG A 90 25.36 -2.97 2.77
CA ARG A 90 26.52 -2.39 3.44
C ARG A 90 26.36 -0.88 3.45
N PHE A 91 26.23 -0.32 4.64
CA PHE A 91 26.21 1.12 4.87
C PHE A 91 27.60 1.60 5.20
N THR A 92 28.05 2.68 4.57
CA THR A 92 29.37 3.29 4.78
C THR A 92 29.21 4.78 4.96
N GLY A 93 29.84 5.35 5.99
CA GLY A 93 29.79 6.77 6.31
C GLY A 93 30.82 7.11 7.39
N ASN A 94 31.35 8.33 7.37
CA ASN A 94 32.36 8.84 8.31
C ASN A 94 33.61 7.95 8.51
N GLY A 95 34.00 7.16 7.51
CA GLY A 95 35.11 6.19 7.65
C GLY A 95 34.74 4.86 8.30
N HIS A 96 33.48 4.69 8.72
CA HIS A 96 32.93 3.45 9.27
C HIS A 96 32.07 2.70 8.24
N SER A 97 31.95 1.39 8.43
CA SER A 97 31.11 0.54 7.58
C SER A 97 30.43 -0.55 8.40
N VAL A 98 29.13 -0.74 8.16
CA VAL A 98 28.33 -1.79 8.79
C VAL A 98 27.45 -2.49 7.77
N VAL A 99 27.24 -3.79 7.94
CA VAL A 99 26.30 -4.57 7.12
C VAL A 99 25.01 -4.78 7.91
N ARG A 100 23.87 -4.59 7.25
CA ARG A 100 22.55 -4.84 7.83
C ARG A 100 21.71 -5.70 6.90
N ASP A 101 21.07 -6.68 7.52
CA ASP A 101 20.00 -7.42 6.92
C ASP A 101 18.73 -6.56 6.98
N VAL A 102 18.21 -6.22 5.81
CA VAL A 102 16.95 -5.49 5.61
C VAL A 102 15.95 -6.34 4.81
N SER A 103 16.09 -7.66 4.89
CA SER A 103 15.18 -8.64 4.31
C SER A 103 13.81 -8.56 4.96
N GLY A 104 12.74 -8.80 4.20
CA GLY A 104 11.42 -8.83 4.78
C GLY A 104 10.30 -8.87 3.78
N TYR A 105 9.12 -8.47 4.27
CA TYR A 105 7.91 -8.25 3.50
C TYR A 105 7.45 -6.81 3.68
N ALA A 106 7.01 -6.18 2.60
CA ALA A 106 6.43 -4.84 2.63
C ALA A 106 5.15 -4.80 1.79
N LEU A 107 4.11 -4.16 2.29
CA LEU A 107 2.90 -3.82 1.53
C LEU A 107 2.78 -2.30 1.45
N PHE A 108 2.78 -1.76 0.24
CA PHE A 108 2.62 -0.34 -0.04
C PHE A 108 1.22 -0.03 -0.53
N HIS A 109 0.69 1.11 -0.10
CA HIS A 109 -0.55 1.72 -0.59
C HIS A 109 -0.29 3.18 -0.93
N TYR A 110 -0.42 3.50 -2.21
CA TYR A 110 -0.24 4.83 -2.78
C TYR A 110 -1.59 5.52 -2.86
N LEU A 111 -1.88 6.46 -1.97
CA LEU A 111 -3.11 7.23 -1.98
C LEU A 111 -3.08 8.29 -3.08
N LYS A 112 -4.28 8.67 -3.56
CA LYS A 112 -4.43 9.67 -4.64
C LYS A 112 -3.95 11.08 -4.25
N ASP A 113 -3.94 11.39 -2.95
CA ASP A 113 -3.44 12.66 -2.40
C ASP A 113 -1.90 12.73 -2.38
N GLY A 114 -1.19 11.66 -2.76
CA GLY A 114 0.26 11.55 -2.71
C GLY A 114 0.79 10.93 -1.41
N THR A 115 -0.07 10.66 -0.43
CA THR A 115 0.30 9.95 0.79
C THR A 115 0.63 8.49 0.46
N ARG A 116 1.72 7.97 1.02
CA ARG A 116 2.09 6.55 0.96
C ARG A 116 1.98 5.94 2.34
N LEU A 117 1.23 4.86 2.43
CA LEU A 117 1.17 4.02 3.62
C LEU A 117 1.92 2.74 3.32
N ALA A 118 2.77 2.29 4.25
CA ALA A 118 3.39 0.99 4.10
C ALA A 118 3.41 0.22 5.41
N ARG A 119 3.24 -1.09 5.31
CA ARG A 119 3.33 -2.04 6.42
C ARG A 119 4.49 -2.98 6.13
N PHE A 120 5.30 -3.22 7.16
CA PHE A 120 6.48 -4.08 7.09
C PHE A 120 6.40 -5.23 8.09
N ASP A 121 6.97 -6.37 7.70
CA ASP A 121 7.32 -7.49 8.57
C ASP A 121 8.73 -7.96 8.17
N GLY A 122 9.72 -7.62 8.98
CA GLY A 122 11.15 -7.81 8.67
C GLY A 122 11.93 -6.50 8.78
N GLY A 123 12.97 -6.35 7.95
CA GLY A 123 13.88 -5.22 7.94
C GLY A 123 13.52 -4.13 6.92
N PHE A 124 13.91 -2.88 7.20
CA PHE A 124 13.87 -1.79 6.22
C PHE A 124 14.81 -0.65 6.62
N SER A 125 15.42 0.02 5.62
CA SER A 125 16.11 1.29 5.81
C SER A 125 15.20 2.46 5.48
N PHE A 126 14.97 3.33 6.45
CA PHE A 126 14.08 4.47 6.33
C PHE A 126 14.77 5.79 6.66
N ARG A 127 14.80 6.67 5.67
CA ARG A 127 15.49 7.96 5.74
C ARG A 127 14.52 9.04 6.18
N ILE A 128 14.90 9.80 7.19
CA ILE A 128 14.15 10.95 7.69
C ILE A 128 15.01 12.20 7.49
N LYS A 129 14.48 13.16 6.72
CA LYS A 129 15.18 14.39 6.39
C LYS A 129 15.03 15.42 7.52
N GLN A 130 15.91 16.41 7.51
CA GLN A 130 15.75 17.61 8.35
C GLN A 130 14.41 18.29 8.09
N GLY A 131 13.79 18.83 9.14
CA GLY A 131 12.47 19.47 9.08
C GLY A 131 11.29 18.50 9.22
N ASN A 132 11.55 17.19 9.32
CA ASN A 132 10.50 16.20 9.59
C ASN A 132 9.85 16.41 10.96
N VAL A 133 8.53 16.23 11.02
CA VAL A 133 7.77 16.32 12.28
C VAL A 133 7.69 14.95 12.97
N GLY A 134 8.02 14.89 14.26
CA GLY A 134 7.80 13.71 15.12
C GLY A 134 8.94 12.69 15.16
N TYR A 135 9.88 12.75 14.22
CA TYR A 135 11.12 11.98 14.26
C TYR A 135 12.30 12.86 13.83
N PRO A 136 13.44 12.82 14.56
CA PRO A 136 14.63 13.56 14.18
C PRO A 136 15.20 13.04 12.86
N ALA A 137 15.93 13.91 12.16
CA ALA A 137 16.65 13.52 10.95
C ALA A 137 17.60 12.35 11.26
N GLY A 138 17.66 11.39 10.35
CA GLY A 138 18.46 10.19 10.53
C GLY A 138 18.15 9.11 9.51
N ASN A 139 19.08 8.17 9.37
CA ASN A 139 18.88 6.96 8.57
C ASN A 139 18.60 5.81 9.53
N TYR A 140 17.36 5.32 9.53
CA TYR A 140 16.91 4.35 10.51
C TYR A 140 16.85 2.95 9.91
N ILE A 141 17.42 1.97 10.61
CA ILE A 141 17.14 0.55 10.35
C ILE A 141 16.05 0.11 11.30
N LEU A 142 14.95 -0.35 10.73
CA LEU A 142 13.83 -0.91 11.46
C LEU A 142 13.81 -2.42 11.23
N HIS A 143 13.58 -3.19 12.29
CA HIS A 143 13.44 -4.64 12.18
C HIS A 143 12.29 -5.14 13.04
N GLY A 144 11.39 -5.94 12.45
CA GLY A 144 10.17 -6.46 13.08
C GLY A 144 8.92 -5.95 12.37
N ARG A 145 7.85 -5.69 13.13
CA ARG A 145 6.59 -5.19 12.56
C ARG A 145 6.43 -3.70 12.80
N PHE A 146 6.16 -2.95 11.74
CA PHE A 146 5.91 -1.53 11.83
C PHE A 146 5.11 -1.06 10.63
N THR A 147 4.54 0.14 10.76
CA THR A 147 3.97 0.85 9.63
C THR A 147 4.65 2.20 9.48
N VAL A 148 4.69 2.72 8.26
CA VAL A 148 5.18 4.07 7.98
C VAL A 148 4.15 4.83 7.17
N VAL A 149 4.13 6.14 7.37
CA VAL A 149 3.34 7.08 6.59
C VAL A 149 4.30 8.09 6.00
N VAL A 150 4.32 8.20 4.68
CA VAL A 150 4.96 9.32 3.98
C VAL A 150 3.85 10.21 3.45
N LYS A 151 3.66 11.37 4.08
CA LYS A 151 2.67 12.37 3.69
C LYS A 151 3.07 13.03 2.37
N ALA A 152 2.10 13.65 1.71
CA ALA A 152 2.29 14.34 0.42
C ALA A 152 3.29 15.50 0.50
N ASP A 153 3.40 16.16 1.65
CA ASP A 153 4.38 17.22 1.95
C ASP A 153 5.80 16.67 2.20
N GLY A 154 5.96 15.34 2.21
CA GLY A 154 7.22 14.67 2.47
C GLY A 154 7.49 14.31 3.93
N ASN A 155 6.62 14.69 4.88
CA ASN A 155 6.73 14.26 6.28
C ASN A 155 6.61 12.74 6.38
N ARG A 156 7.45 12.16 7.24
CA ARG A 156 7.65 10.73 7.43
C ARG A 156 7.41 10.38 8.88
N ILE A 157 6.48 9.48 9.10
CA ILE A 157 6.08 9.02 10.43
C ILE A 157 6.28 7.52 10.48
N ILE A 158 6.91 7.04 11.55
CA ILE A 158 7.07 5.62 11.85
C ILE A 158 6.10 5.27 12.98
N HIS A 159 5.41 4.15 12.86
CA HIS A 159 4.60 3.55 13.91
C HIS A 159 5.13 2.14 14.20
N PRO A 160 6.06 2.01 15.17
CA PRO A 160 6.62 0.72 15.55
C PRO A 160 5.56 -0.14 16.23
N ALA A 161 5.54 -1.44 15.93
CA ALA A 161 4.70 -2.42 16.59
C ALA A 161 5.57 -3.63 16.97
N HIS A 162 6.32 -3.51 18.07
CA HIS A 162 7.38 -4.45 18.45
C HIS A 162 8.53 -4.51 17.44
N ALA A 163 8.90 -3.37 16.86
CA ALA A 163 10.09 -3.25 16.01
C ALA A 163 11.28 -2.71 16.81
N ALA A 164 12.46 -3.27 16.54
CA ALA A 164 13.72 -2.66 16.90
C ALA A 164 14.01 -1.49 15.94
N ILE A 165 14.61 -0.43 16.46
CA ILE A 165 14.96 0.78 15.69
C ILE A 165 16.39 1.15 16.03
N GLU A 166 17.22 1.24 15.00
CA GLU A 166 18.59 1.73 15.06
C GLU A 166 18.68 3.01 14.22
N ASN A 167 19.37 4.03 14.73
CA ASN A 167 19.79 5.17 13.93
C ASN A 167 21.21 4.93 13.40
N LEU A 168 21.35 4.63 12.11
CA LEU A 168 22.65 4.40 11.49
C LEU A 168 23.56 5.61 11.51
N CYS A 169 23.02 6.82 11.63
CA CYS A 169 23.87 8.00 11.76
C CYS A 169 24.72 7.91 13.04
N ASP A 170 24.18 7.38 14.12
CA ASP A 170 24.90 7.21 15.39
C ASP A 170 25.88 6.02 15.31
N THR A 171 25.48 4.94 14.64
CA THR A 171 26.34 3.77 14.42
C THR A 171 27.55 4.06 13.54
N LEU A 172 27.40 4.97 12.57
CA LEU A 172 28.43 5.33 11.61
C LEU A 172 29.21 6.58 12.02
N ALA A 173 28.85 7.26 13.12
CA ALA A 173 29.51 8.46 13.59
C ALA A 173 30.91 8.20 14.16
#